data_AF-A0A7Y9C7T9-F1
#
_entry.id   AF-A0A7Y9C7T9-F1
#
_cell.length_a   1.000
_cell.length_b   1.000
_cell.length_c   1.000
_cell.angle_alpha   90.00
_cell.angle_beta   90.00
_cell.angle_gamma   90.00
#
_symmetry.space_group_name_H-M   'P 1'
#
loop_
_entity.id
_entity.type
_entity.pdbx_description
1 polymer ?
#
loop_
_entity_poly.entity_id
_entity_poly.type
_entity_poly.pdbx_seq_one_letter_code
_entity_poly.pdbx_strand_id
1 'polypeptide(L)'
;MPKIELPEALSQQLAPLDEAIARLNAQKIKHILDALGIYPKPEDLERLLEWDLITVTVPDKQMAVQLNKLCTYVPNLKFSVDADKALFTVLVGKGKRVWKGR
;
A
#
# COMPACT_ATOMS: atom_id res chain seq x y z
N MET A 1 -28.48 -14.87 17.13
CA MET A 1 -27.28 -15.17 16.33
C MET A 1 -26.21 -15.67 17.27
N PRO A 2 -25.57 -16.84 17.04
CA PRO A 2 -24.48 -17.28 17.90
C PRO A 2 -23.32 -16.30 17.78
N LYS A 3 -22.85 -15.75 18.90
CA LYS A 3 -21.61 -14.98 18.97
C LYS A 3 -20.46 -15.99 18.90
N ILE A 4 -19.68 -15.92 17.83
CA ILE A 4 -18.42 -16.66 17.73
C ILE A 4 -17.41 -15.84 18.55
N GLU A 5 -17.02 -16.34 19.71
CA GLU A 5 -15.94 -15.77 20.51
C GLU A 5 -14.63 -16.44 20.08
N LEU A 6 -13.70 -15.64 19.56
CA LEU A 6 -12.37 -16.12 19.18
C LEU A 6 -11.59 -16.49 20.45
N PRO A 7 -11.01 -17.68 20.54
CA PRO A 7 -10.20 -18.07 21.70
C PRO A 7 -9.03 -17.12 21.88
N GLU A 8 -8.77 -16.66 23.10
CA GLU A 8 -7.69 -15.74 23.42
C GLU A 8 -6.30 -16.28 23.00
N ALA A 9 -6.12 -17.60 23.07
CA ALA A 9 -4.93 -18.30 22.60
C ALA A 9 -4.70 -18.14 21.08
N LEU A 10 -5.77 -18.06 20.28
CA LEU A 10 -5.66 -17.84 18.84
C LEU A 10 -5.19 -16.41 18.56
N SER A 11 -5.74 -15.42 19.28
CA SER A 11 -5.31 -14.01 19.17
C SER A 11 -3.84 -13.83 19.55
N GLN A 12 -3.36 -14.51 20.59
CA GLN A 12 -1.95 -14.50 21.00
C GLN A 12 -1.01 -15.13 19.95
N GLN A 13 -1.48 -16.13 19.21
CA GLN A 13 -0.73 -16.75 18.11
C GLN A 13 -0.73 -15.90 16.83
N LEU A 14 -1.80 -15.15 16.57
CA LEU A 14 -1.92 -14.29 15.38
C LEU A 14 -1.16 -12.97 15.52
N ALA A 15 -1.12 -12.38 16.72
CA ALA A 15 -0.42 -11.12 16.97
C ALA A 15 1.04 -11.07 16.45
N PRO A 16 1.92 -12.06 16.70
CA PRO A 16 3.29 -12.04 16.15
C PRO A 16 3.32 -12.22 14.63
N LEU A 17 2.35 -12.92 14.05
CA LEU A 17 2.24 -13.07 12.58
C LEU A 17 1.85 -11.74 11.94
N ASP A 18 0.90 -11.02 12.54
CA ASP A 18 0.48 -9.70 12.07
C ASP A 18 1.63 -8.69 12.15
N GLU A 19 2.43 -8.73 13.22
CA GLU A 19 3.62 -7.90 13.34
C GLU A 19 4.67 -8.22 12.26
N ALA A 20 4.91 -9.51 11.99
CA ALA A 20 5.82 -9.94 10.93
C ALA A 20 5.34 -9.50 9.54
N ILE A 21 4.03 -9.60 9.27
CA ILE A 21 3.42 -9.14 8.02
C ILE A 21 3.55 -7.62 7.89
N ALA A 22 3.31 -6.87 8.97
CA ALA A 22 3.46 -5.42 8.98
C ALA A 22 4.90 -5.00 8.66
N ARG A 23 5.89 -5.63 9.29
CA ARG A 23 7.32 -5.38 8.99
C ARG A 23 7.67 -5.71 7.54
N LEU A 24 7.18 -6.83 7.02
CA LEU A 24 7.42 -7.22 5.63
C LEU A 24 6.80 -6.22 4.65
N ASN A 25 5.58 -5.76 4.92
CA ASN A 25 4.91 -4.74 4.10
C ASN A 25 5.67 -3.41 4.11
N ALA A 26 6.23 -3.01 5.25
CA ALA A 26 7.07 -1.81 5.38
C ALA A 26 8.29 -1.89 4.47
N GLN A 27 8.99 -3.03 4.49
CA GLN A 27 10.16 -3.25 3.64
C GLN A 27 9.79 -3.24 2.15
N LYS A 28 8.67 -3.87 1.76
CA LYS A 28 8.19 -3.87 0.37
C LYS A 28 7.88 -2.46 -0.11
N ILE A 29 7.15 -1.67 0.69
CA ILE A 29 6.83 -0.27 0.35
C ILE A 29 8.11 0.52 0.20
N LYS A 30 9.06 0.40 1.14
CA LYS A 30 10.36 1.08 1.07
C LYS A 30 11.10 0.72 -0.21
N HIS A 31 11.24 -0.56 -0.55
CA HIS A 31 11.92 -0.99 -1.77
C HIS A 31 11.24 -0.49 -3.05
N ILE A 32 9.90 -0.45 -3.07
CA ILE A 32 9.15 0.11 -4.20
C ILE A 32 9.43 1.61 -4.33
N LEU A 33 9.38 2.35 -3.23
CA LEU A 33 9.62 3.80 -3.25
C LEU A 33 11.06 4.12 -3.65
N ASP A 34 12.05 3.38 -3.11
CA ASP A 34 13.46 3.50 -3.50
C ASP A 34 13.64 3.23 -5.01
N ALA A 35 12.99 2.19 -5.55
CA ALA A 35 13.04 1.87 -6.98
C ALA A 35 12.37 2.94 -7.87
N LEU A 36 11.40 3.68 -7.31
CA LEU A 36 10.73 4.80 -7.98
C LEU A 36 11.45 6.14 -7.74
N GLY A 37 12.55 6.16 -6.97
CA GLY A 37 13.25 7.40 -6.62
C GLY A 37 12.42 8.32 -5.71
N ILE A 38 11.45 7.77 -4.99
CA ILE A 38 10.61 8.49 -4.04
C ILE A 38 11.23 8.33 -2.66
N TYR A 39 11.55 9.44 -2.02
CA TYR A 39 12.14 9.46 -0.68
C TYR A 39 11.16 10.16 0.29
N PRO A 40 10.19 9.44 0.86
CA PRO A 40 9.33 9.99 1.89
C PRO A 40 10.16 10.40 3.11
N LYS A 41 9.62 11.31 3.92
CA LYS A 41 10.19 11.53 5.25
C LYS A 41 10.00 10.26 6.08
N PRO A 42 10.88 10.00 7.08
CA PRO A 42 10.72 8.85 7.98
C PRO A 42 9.30 8.77 8.59
N GLU A 43 8.75 9.93 8.95
CA GLU A 43 7.39 10.09 9.50
C GLU A 43 6.28 9.66 8.52
N ASP A 44 6.49 9.88 7.21
CA ASP A 44 5.53 9.47 6.18
C ASP A 44 5.58 7.96 5.95
N LEU A 45 6.74 7.33 6.21
CA LEU A 45 6.97 5.90 6.02
C LEU A 45 6.25 5.06 7.09
N GLU A 46 6.21 5.56 8.32
CA GLU A 46 5.39 4.97 9.39
C GLU A 46 3.90 5.07 9.05
N ARG A 47 3.47 6.22 8.52
CA ARG A 47 2.06 6.47 8.13
C ARG A 47 1.63 5.66 6.92
N LEU A 48 2.53 5.37 5.98
CA LEU A 48 2.26 4.56 4.79
C LEU A 48 1.76 3.15 5.14
N LEU A 49 2.11 2.62 6.33
CA LEU A 49 1.63 1.33 6.83
C LEU A 49 0.20 1.38 7.36
N GLU A 50 -0.24 2.54 7.81
CA GLU A 50 -1.59 2.78 8.33
C GLU A 50 -2.56 3.21 7.22
N TRP A 51 -2.06 3.60 6.06
CA TRP A 51 -2.91 4.06 4.97
C TRP A 51 -3.65 2.91 4.30
N ASP A 52 -4.98 3.02 4.30
CA ASP A 52 -5.88 2.15 3.55
C ASP A 52 -5.56 2.12 2.05
N LEU A 53 -4.99 3.20 1.52
CA LEU A 53 -4.61 3.34 0.12
C LEU A 53 -3.44 4.32 -0.07
N ILE A 54 -2.37 3.83 -0.70
CA ILE A 54 -1.20 4.57 -1.17
C ILE A 54 -1.40 4.82 -2.66
N THR A 55 -1.55 6.08 -3.07
CA THR A 55 -1.67 6.43 -4.49
C THR A 55 -0.41 7.11 -4.97
N VAL A 56 0.21 6.57 -6.01
CA VAL A 56 1.41 7.10 -6.67
C VAL A 56 1.03 7.62 -8.04
N THR A 57 1.26 8.91 -8.27
CA THR A 57 0.97 9.53 -9.57
C THR A 57 2.13 9.33 -10.54
N VAL A 58 1.86 9.09 -11.83
CA VAL A 58 2.87 8.90 -12.88
C VAL A 58 2.52 9.70 -14.14
N PRO A 59 3.51 10.13 -14.94
CA PRO A 59 3.28 11.03 -16.07
C PRO A 59 2.66 10.36 -17.30
N ASP A 60 2.86 9.05 -17.47
CA ASP A 60 2.41 8.32 -18.66
C ASP A 60 1.68 7.01 -18.33
N LYS A 61 0.75 6.63 -19.21
CA LYS A 61 -0.09 5.44 -19.09
C LYS A 61 0.69 4.13 -19.26
N GLN A 62 1.72 4.09 -20.09
CA GLN A 62 2.56 2.89 -20.24
C GLN A 62 3.32 2.62 -18.94
N MET A 63 3.85 3.66 -18.30
CA MET A 63 4.48 3.56 -16.98
C MET A 63 3.49 3.04 -15.92
N ALA A 64 2.26 3.57 -15.87
CA ALA A 64 1.23 3.07 -14.95
C ALA A 64 0.91 1.58 -15.17
N VAL A 65 0.85 1.12 -16.43
CA VAL A 65 0.58 -0.29 -16.75
C VAL A 65 1.73 -1.19 -16.32
N GLN A 66 2.97 -0.78 -16.51
CA GLN A 66 4.15 -1.55 -16.08
C GLN A 66 4.22 -1.62 -14.55
N LEU A 67 4.02 -0.49 -13.87
CA LEU A 67 4.09 -0.39 -12.41
C LEU A 67 2.90 -1.03 -11.70
N ASN A 68 1.75 -1.19 -12.35
CA ASN A 68 0.60 -1.88 -11.76
C ASN A 68 0.90 -3.34 -11.34
N LYS A 69 1.96 -3.96 -11.89
CA LYS A 69 2.45 -5.26 -11.42
C LYS A 69 2.97 -5.22 -9.98
N LEU A 70 3.34 -4.05 -9.47
CA LEU A 70 3.80 -3.86 -8.09
C LEU A 70 2.64 -3.89 -7.08
N CYS A 71 1.41 -3.57 -7.52
CA CYS A 71 0.21 -3.62 -6.69
C CYS A 71 -0.11 -5.05 -6.20
N THR A 72 0.46 -6.09 -6.83
CA THR A 72 0.32 -7.48 -6.38
C THR A 72 1.14 -7.77 -5.11
N TYR A 73 2.20 -6.99 -4.87
CA TYR A 73 3.07 -7.14 -3.70
C TYR A 73 2.66 -6.24 -2.54
N VAL A 74 2.00 -5.11 -2.84
CA VAL A 74 1.47 -4.14 -1.89
C VAL A 74 0.01 -3.83 -2.27
N PRO A 75 -0.98 -4.50 -1.65
CA PRO A 75 -2.39 -4.45 -2.08
C PRO A 75 -3.06 -3.08 -1.96
N ASN A 76 -2.57 -2.24 -1.06
CA ASN A 76 -3.01 -0.86 -0.87
C ASN A 76 -2.29 0.12 -1.80
N LEU A 77 -1.40 -0.31 -2.71
CA LEU A 77 -0.74 0.56 -3.68
C LEU A 77 -1.58 0.70 -4.96
N LYS A 78 -1.65 1.92 -5.48
CA LYS A 78 -2.25 2.23 -6.80
C LYS A 78 -1.43 3.25 -7.55
N PHE A 79 -1.41 3.11 -8.88
CA PHE A 79 -0.82 4.08 -9.79
C PHE A 79 -1.91 4.86 -10.52
N SER A 80 -1.83 6.19 -10.49
CA SER A 80 -2.71 7.10 -11.23
C SER A 80 -1.91 7.87 -12.28
N VAL A 81 -2.51 8.12 -13.44
CA VAL A 81 -1.85 8.90 -14.50
C VAL A 81 -2.23 10.36 -14.36
N ASP A 82 -1.24 11.25 -14.32
CA ASP A 82 -1.41 12.71 -14.34
C ASP A 82 -0.21 13.31 -15.07
N ALA A 83 -0.44 13.83 -16.28
CA ALA A 83 0.62 14.37 -17.13
C ALA A 83 1.16 15.71 -16.62
N ASP A 84 0.42 16.39 -15.73
CA ASP A 84 0.75 17.72 -15.21
C ASP A 84 1.54 17.67 -13.88
N LYS A 85 1.75 16.48 -13.32
CA LYS A 85 2.48 16.29 -12.06
C LYS A 85 3.89 15.76 -12.26
N ALA A 86 4.76 16.07 -11.28
CA ALA A 86 6.09 15.50 -11.19
C ALA A 86 6.06 13.97 -11.26
N LEU A 87 7.17 13.37 -11.66
CA LEU A 87 7.35 11.93 -11.89
C LEU A 87 6.61 11.04 -10.88
N PHE A 88 6.60 11.44 -9.60
CA PHE A 88 5.83 10.78 -8.56
C PHE A 88 5.24 11.75 -7.53
N THR A 89 4.00 11.52 -7.13
CA THR A 89 3.36 12.17 -5.96
C THR A 89 2.60 11.13 -5.17
N VAL A 90 2.84 11.06 -3.85
CA VAL A 90 2.15 10.18 -2.93
C VAL A 90 0.94 10.90 -2.36
N LEU A 91 -0.26 10.34 -2.57
CA LEU A 91 -1.51 10.86 -2.01
C LEU A 91 -2.09 9.89 -0.98
N VAL A 92 -2.50 10.44 0.15
CA VAL A 92 -3.23 9.73 1.20
C VAL A 92 -4.68 9.54 0.75
N GLY A 93 -5.08 8.31 0.47
CA GLY A 93 -6.47 8.02 0.09
C GLY A 93 -7.39 7.85 1.30
N LYS A 94 -8.48 8.64 1.39
CA LYS A 94 -9.69 8.30 2.18
C LYS A 94 -10.76 7.55 1.33
N GLY A 95 -10.33 6.74 0.37
CA GLY A 95 -11.20 6.27 -0.73
C GLY A 95 -11.55 4.78 -0.67
N LYS A 96 -12.84 4.46 -0.55
CA LYS A 96 -13.40 3.10 -0.71
C LYS A 96 -12.89 2.42 -1.98
N ARG A 97 -12.55 1.13 -1.86
CA ARG A 97 -12.26 0.20 -2.97
C ARG A 97 -13.28 0.38 -4.11
N VAL A 98 -12.83 0.92 -5.24
CA VAL A 98 -13.52 0.75 -6.54
C VAL A 98 -12.78 -0.34 -7.29
N TRP A 99 -13.29 -1.57 -7.18
CA TRP A 99 -13.04 -2.61 -8.18
C TRP A 99 -13.99 -2.33 -9.35
N LYS A 100 -13.46 -1.87 -10.49
CA LYS A 100 -14.17 -2.04 -11.76
C LYS A 100 -13.63 -3.31 -12.39
N GLY A 101 -14.39 -4.40 -12.23
CA GLY A 101 -14.21 -5.62 -13.02
C GLY A 101 -14.35 -5.29 -14.50
N ARG A 102 -13.53 -5.95 -15.31
CA ARG A 102 -13.77 -6.09 -16.74
C ARG A 102 -14.98 -6.99 -16.97
#